data_AF-A0A7V3Y3X6-F1
#
_entry.id   AF-A0A7V3Y3X6-F1
#
_cell.length_a   1.000
_cell.length_b   1.000
_cell.length_c   1.000
_cell.angle_alpha   90.00
_cell.angle_beta   90.00
_cell.angle_gamma   90.00
#
_symmetry.space_group_name_H-M   'P 1'
#
loop_
_entity.id
_entity.type
_entity.pdbx_description
1 polymer ?
#
loop_
_entity_poly.entity_id
_entity_poly.type
_entity_poly.pdbx_seq_one_letter_code
_entity_poly.pdbx_strand_id
1 'polypeptide(L)'
;MRRLEILNNYLATHTVPELVAKKLDANSFLTNNFAYHALRIGNSIGDNLDISIEIIILDEIAKKYNLILNTTEHAELHTQGISEADLDSLVQAAILFENIKNNKKQYKEILRKISYFIRKEFYPVIHQD
;
A
#
# COMPACT_ATOMS: atom_id res chain seq x y z
N MET A 1 -6.97 1.46 -24.04
CA MET A 1 -5.84 1.85 -24.91
C MET A 1 -5.09 3.07 -24.37
N ARG A 2 -5.71 4.26 -24.30
CA ARG A 2 -5.07 5.49 -23.81
C ARG A 2 -4.33 5.41 -22.46
N ARG A 3 -4.86 4.74 -21.43
CA ARG A 3 -4.19 4.62 -20.11
C ARG A 3 -2.91 3.80 -20.16
N LEU A 4 -2.93 2.69 -20.90
CA LEU A 4 -1.77 1.82 -21.07
C LEU A 4 -0.64 2.56 -21.79
N GLU A 5 -0.98 3.37 -22.79
CA GLU A 5 -0.02 4.25 -23.48
C GLU A 5 0.59 5.28 -22.52
N ILE A 6 -0.22 5.94 -21.69
CA ILE A 6 0.26 6.89 -20.68
C ILE A 6 1.22 6.21 -19.69
N LEU A 7 0.86 5.05 -19.15
CA LEU A 7 1.72 4.30 -18.23
C LEU A 7 3.04 3.89 -18.90
N ASN A 8 2.99 3.38 -20.13
CA ASN A 8 4.20 2.97 -20.85
C ASN A 8 5.12 4.16 -21.14
N ASN A 9 4.56 5.30 -21.55
CA ASN A 9 5.31 6.52 -21.78
C ASN A 9 5.95 7.02 -20.48
N TYR A 10 5.21 6.97 -19.37
CA TYR A 10 5.72 7.32 -18.05
C TYR A 10 6.92 6.45 -17.67
N LEU A 11 6.78 5.12 -17.77
CA LEU A 11 7.85 4.17 -17.46
C LEU A 11 9.07 4.28 -18.39
N ALA A 12 8.90 4.76 -19.62
CA ALA A 12 9.99 5.01 -20.55
C ALA A 12 10.77 6.30 -20.25
N THR A 13 10.14 7.26 -19.57
CA THR A 13 10.68 8.61 -19.33
C THR A 13 11.12 8.84 -17.88
N HIS A 14 10.64 8.03 -16.94
CA HIS A 14 10.92 8.13 -15.51
C HIS A 14 11.70 6.91 -15.01
N THR A 15 12.59 7.13 -14.04
CA THR A 15 13.27 6.03 -13.36
C THR A 15 12.37 5.48 -12.25
N VAL A 16 11.74 4.34 -12.50
CA VAL A 16 10.90 3.62 -11.53
C VAL A 16 11.59 2.32 -11.13
N PRO A 17 11.73 2.00 -9.82
CA PRO A 17 12.29 0.73 -9.39
C PRO A 17 11.52 -0.46 -9.97
N GLU A 18 12.23 -1.48 -10.45
CA GLU A 18 11.63 -2.64 -11.14
C GLU A 18 10.53 -3.32 -10.30
N LEU A 19 10.74 -3.42 -8.98
CA LEU A 19 9.76 -3.96 -8.04
C LEU A 19 8.44 -3.19 -8.05
N VAL A 20 8.51 -1.87 -8.17
CA VAL A 20 7.32 -1.00 -8.24
C VAL A 20 6.70 -1.08 -9.64
N ALA A 21 7.51 -0.98 -10.69
CA ALA A 21 7.04 -1.00 -12.07
C ALA A 21 6.22 -2.26 -12.40
N LYS A 22 6.65 -3.44 -11.92
CA LYS A 22 5.94 -4.72 -12.11
C LYS A 22 4.57 -4.80 -11.42
N LYS A 23 4.31 -3.91 -10.47
CA LYS A 23 3.08 -3.87 -9.67
C LYS A 23 2.14 -2.74 -10.08
N LEU A 24 2.56 -1.87 -11.01
CA LEU A 24 1.71 -0.83 -11.58
C LEU A 24 0.79 -1.42 -12.63
N ASP A 25 -0.45 -0.95 -12.64
CA ASP A 25 -1.48 -1.41 -13.57
C ASP A 25 -2.31 -0.24 -14.09
N ALA A 26 -2.65 -0.30 -15.37
CA ALA A 26 -3.52 0.66 -16.05
C ALA A 26 -4.98 0.16 -16.16
N ASN A 27 -5.25 -1.07 -15.70
CA ASN A 27 -6.53 -1.78 -15.84
C ASN A 27 -6.88 -2.59 -14.56
N SER A 28 -6.94 -1.94 -13.41
CA SER A 28 -7.57 -2.58 -12.24
C SER A 28 -9.05 -2.86 -12.53
N PHE A 29 -9.54 -4.04 -12.18
CA PHE A 29 -10.96 -4.39 -12.32
C PHE A 29 -11.88 -3.54 -11.42
N LEU A 30 -11.28 -2.88 -10.42
CA LEU A 30 -11.98 -2.12 -9.39
C LEU A 30 -12.15 -0.64 -9.75
N THR A 31 -11.38 -0.11 -10.72
CA THR A 31 -11.39 1.31 -11.05
C THR A 31 -10.97 1.60 -12.49
N ASN A 32 -11.33 2.79 -12.97
CA ASN A 32 -10.85 3.33 -14.25
C ASN A 32 -9.53 4.10 -14.15
N ASN A 33 -8.87 4.04 -13.00
CA ASN A 33 -7.65 4.77 -12.67
C ASN A 33 -6.41 3.86 -12.66
N PHE A 34 -5.23 4.45 -12.50
CA PHE A 34 -4.01 3.67 -12.30
C PHE A 34 -4.02 3.03 -10.92
N ALA A 35 -3.45 1.84 -10.82
CA ALA A 35 -3.38 1.07 -9.59
C ALA A 35 -1.95 0.59 -9.31
N TYR A 36 -1.62 0.46 -8.03
CA TYR A 36 -0.45 -0.24 -7.53
C TYR A 36 -0.91 -1.42 -6.67
N HIS A 37 -0.55 -2.62 -7.10
CA HIS A 37 -0.85 -3.89 -6.44
C HIS A 37 0.08 -4.10 -5.24
N ALA A 38 -0.31 -3.60 -4.08
CA ALA A 38 0.55 -3.56 -2.90
C ALA A 38 0.73 -4.94 -2.25
N LEU A 39 -0.38 -5.64 -1.96
CA LEU A 39 -0.40 -6.87 -1.17
C LEU A 39 -1.42 -7.88 -1.70
N ARG A 40 -1.04 -9.16 -1.72
CA ARG A 40 -2.01 -10.25 -1.76
C ARG A 40 -2.39 -10.61 -0.33
N ILE A 41 -3.65 -10.46 0.02
CA ILE A 41 -4.17 -10.90 1.32
C ILE A 41 -4.28 -12.44 1.26
N GLY A 42 -3.40 -13.13 1.97
CA GLY A 42 -3.39 -14.59 2.10
C GLY A 42 -4.05 -15.05 3.42
N ASN A 43 -4.52 -16.30 3.46
CA ASN A 43 -5.31 -16.84 4.58
C ASN A 43 -4.47 -17.50 5.69
N SER A 44 -3.29 -16.98 6.05
CA SER A 44 -2.47 -17.55 7.14
C SER A 44 -2.54 -16.69 8.41
N ILE A 45 -2.71 -17.33 9.57
CA ILE A 45 -2.91 -16.64 10.86
C ILE A 45 -1.70 -15.78 11.25
N GLY A 46 -0.48 -16.19 10.90
CA GLY A 46 0.72 -15.39 11.10
C GLY A 46 0.75 -14.12 10.24
N ASP A 47 0.14 -14.19 9.05
CA ASP A 47 0.09 -13.06 8.13
C ASP A 47 -0.94 -12.01 8.56
N ASN A 48 -1.98 -12.35 9.33
CA ASN A 48 -3.07 -11.43 9.64
C ASN A 48 -2.61 -10.16 10.38
N LEU A 49 -1.69 -10.27 11.34
CA LEU A 49 -1.18 -9.10 12.06
C LEU A 49 -0.27 -8.25 11.17
N ASP A 50 0.64 -8.88 10.42
CA ASP A 50 1.53 -8.18 9.48
C ASP A 50 0.71 -7.49 8.37
N ILE A 51 -0.26 -8.18 7.78
CA ILE A 51 -1.21 -7.63 6.81
C ILE A 51 -1.98 -6.45 7.39
N SER A 52 -2.48 -6.56 8.64
CA SER A 52 -3.20 -5.46 9.29
C SER A 52 -2.33 -4.21 9.42
N ILE A 53 -1.05 -4.39 9.74
CA ILE A 53 -0.09 -3.29 9.89
C ILE A 53 0.27 -2.70 8.54
N GLU A 54 0.47 -3.54 7.52
CA GLU A 54 0.69 -3.11 6.15
C GLU A 54 -0.52 -2.32 5.61
N ILE A 55 -1.76 -2.74 5.91
CA ILE A 55 -2.99 -2.00 5.56
C ILE A 55 -3.05 -0.63 6.24
N ILE A 56 -2.72 -0.54 7.54
CA ILE A 56 -2.66 0.75 8.25
C ILE A 56 -1.61 1.67 7.61
N ILE A 57 -0.44 1.14 7.25
CA ILE A 57 0.60 1.90 6.57
C ILE A 57 0.10 2.39 5.21
N LEU A 58 -0.57 1.53 4.43
CA LEU A 58 -1.15 1.89 3.14
C LEU A 58 -2.23 2.97 3.27
N ASP A 59 -3.06 2.94 4.30
CA ASP A 59 -4.09 3.96 4.54
C ASP A 59 -3.46 5.34 4.80
N GLU A 60 -2.43 5.40 5.62
CA GLU A 60 -1.69 6.64 5.90
C GLU A 60 -0.94 7.16 4.66
N ILE A 61 -0.36 6.27 3.87
CA ILE A 61 0.25 6.62 2.57
C ILE A 61 -0.82 7.14 1.61
N ALA A 62 -1.97 6.49 1.52
CA ALA A 62 -3.06 6.89 0.63
C ALA A 62 -3.53 8.32 0.94
N LYS A 63 -3.74 8.64 2.22
CA LYS A 63 -4.08 10.01 2.67
C LYS A 63 -3.01 11.02 2.27
N LYS A 64 -1.74 10.71 2.49
CA LYS A 64 -0.61 11.61 2.20
C LYS A 64 -0.50 11.95 0.71
N TYR A 65 -0.74 10.97 -0.17
CA TYR A 65 -0.60 11.11 -1.62
C TYR A 65 -1.94 11.32 -2.35
N ASN A 66 -3.03 11.56 -1.61
CA ASN A 66 -4.38 11.72 -2.16
C ASN A 66 -4.83 10.54 -3.06
N LEU A 67 -4.54 9.32 -2.62
CA LEU A 67 -4.90 8.07 -3.30
C LEU A 67 -6.09 7.40 -2.61
N ILE A 68 -6.72 6.46 -3.31
CA ILE A 68 -7.79 5.63 -2.76
C ILE A 68 -7.20 4.25 -2.44
N LEU A 69 -7.34 3.80 -1.20
CA LEU A 69 -7.00 2.43 -0.80
C LEU A 69 -8.22 1.52 -1.00
N ASN A 70 -8.05 0.43 -1.73
CA ASN A 70 -9.01 -0.67 -1.80
C ASN A 70 -8.41 -1.92 -1.15
N THR A 71 -9.20 -2.65 -0.37
CA THR A 71 -8.76 -3.87 0.34
C THR A 71 -9.68 -5.07 0.11
N THR A 72 -10.57 -5.02 -0.89
CA THR A 72 -11.67 -5.99 -1.05
C THR A 72 -11.17 -7.40 -1.41
N GLU A 73 -10.27 -7.50 -2.41
CA GLU A 73 -9.68 -8.77 -2.87
C GLU A 73 -8.15 -8.76 -2.70
N HIS A 74 -7.56 -7.61 -3.02
CA HIS A 74 -6.15 -7.28 -2.83
C HIS A 74 -6.06 -5.88 -2.23
N ALA A 75 -4.95 -5.59 -1.55
CA ALA A 75 -4.68 -4.21 -1.15
C ALA A 75 -4.08 -3.46 -2.33
N GLU A 76 -4.83 -2.51 -2.88
CA GLU A 76 -4.46 -1.70 -4.03
C GLU A 76 -4.51 -0.21 -3.68
N LEU A 77 -3.49 0.54 -4.11
CA LEU A 77 -3.55 2.00 -4.13
C LEU A 77 -4.00 2.46 -5.51
N HIS A 78 -4.99 3.34 -5.57
CA HIS A 78 -5.53 3.86 -6.81
C HIS A 78 -5.38 5.37 -6.90
N THR A 79 -5.06 5.86 -8.08
CA THR A 79 -5.13 7.29 -8.37
C THR A 79 -6.58 7.76 -8.42
N GLN A 80 -6.80 9.08 -8.34
CA GLN A 80 -8.12 9.68 -8.54
C GLN A 80 -8.37 10.06 -10.01
N GLY A 81 -7.30 10.32 -10.77
CA GLY A 81 -7.36 10.56 -12.21
C GLY A 81 -6.41 9.67 -13.02
N ILE A 82 -6.24 10.05 -14.29
CA ILE A 82 -5.42 9.32 -15.28
C ILE A 82 -4.32 10.20 -15.88
N SER A 83 -3.92 11.27 -15.18
CA SER A 83 -2.84 12.15 -15.62
C SER A 83 -1.47 11.59 -15.26
N GLU A 84 -0.42 12.21 -15.79
CA GLU A 84 0.96 11.87 -15.42
C GLU A 84 1.28 12.21 -13.95
N ALA A 85 0.75 13.33 -13.45
CA ALA A 85 0.90 13.73 -12.05
C ALA A 85 0.21 12.75 -11.07
N ASP A 86 -0.87 12.09 -11.52
CA ASP A 86 -1.48 10.99 -10.79
C ASP A 86 -0.51 9.80 -10.67
N LEU A 87 0.20 9.46 -11.74
CA LEU A 87 1.24 8.42 -11.74
C LEU A 87 2.41 8.77 -10.83
N ASP A 88 2.87 10.03 -10.83
CA ASP A 88 3.91 10.49 -9.90
C ASP A 88 3.53 10.22 -8.45
N SER A 89 2.30 10.59 -8.08
CA SER A 89 1.77 10.39 -6.73
C SER A 89 1.71 8.91 -6.37
N LEU A 90 1.23 8.08 -7.30
CA LEU A 90 1.14 6.63 -7.12
C LEU A 90 2.52 5.97 -6.98
N VAL A 91 3.48 6.37 -7.81
CA VAL A 91 4.85 5.81 -7.79
C VAL A 91 5.60 6.22 -6.53
N GLN A 92 5.49 7.48 -6.12
CA GLN A 92 6.09 7.93 -4.86
C GLN A 92 5.50 7.21 -3.64
N ALA A 93 4.18 7.00 -3.63
CA ALA A 93 3.50 6.21 -2.60
C ALA A 93 4.00 4.76 -2.58
N ALA A 94 4.09 4.10 -3.74
CA ALA A 94 4.57 2.73 -3.87
C ALA A 94 6.02 2.57 -3.41
N ILE A 95 6.91 3.50 -3.79
CA ILE A 95 8.31 3.49 -3.35
C ILE A 95 8.40 3.64 -1.82
N LEU A 96 7.61 4.56 -1.23
CA LEU A 96 7.60 4.74 0.22
C LEU A 96 7.14 3.46 0.93
N PHE A 97 6.08 2.84 0.43
CA PHE A 97 5.56 1.59 0.99
C PHE A 97 6.59 0.46 0.95
N GLU A 98 7.21 0.22 -0.21
CA GLU A 98 8.24 -0.80 -0.37
C GLU A 98 9.46 -0.52 0.51
N ASN A 99 9.84 0.75 0.69
CA ASN A 99 10.95 1.13 1.57
C ASN A 99 10.64 0.83 3.04
N ILE A 100 9.42 1.11 3.51
CA ILE A 100 9.00 0.79 4.89
C ILE A 100 9.01 -0.73 5.10
N LYS A 101 8.48 -1.49 4.15
CA LYS A 101 8.43 -2.96 4.20
C LYS A 101 9.83 -3.59 4.23
N ASN A 102 10.73 -3.10 3.38
CA ASN A 102 12.08 -3.65 3.26
C ASN A 102 13.03 -3.14 4.37
N ASN A 103 12.72 -2.02 5.02
CA ASN A 103 13.46 -1.54 6.19
C ASN A 103 13.04 -2.30 7.46
N LYS A 104 13.62 -3.50 7.64
CA LYS A 104 13.36 -4.39 8.78
C LYS A 104 13.51 -3.72 10.15
N LYS A 105 14.33 -2.67 10.29
CA LYS A 105 14.52 -1.98 11.57
C LYS A 105 13.31 -1.10 11.90
N GLN A 106 12.92 -0.22 10.97
CA GLN A 106 11.75 0.65 11.16
C GLN A 106 10.47 -0.17 11.30
N TYR A 107 10.32 -1.21 10.47
CA TYR A 107 9.18 -2.12 10.56
C TYR A 107 9.08 -2.76 11.95
N LYS A 108 10.17 -3.32 12.49
CA LYS A 108 10.20 -3.91 13.84
C LYS A 108 9.88 -2.90 14.95
N GLU A 109 10.31 -1.65 14.81
CA GLU A 109 9.99 -0.60 15.79
C GLU A 109 8.50 -0.25 15.77
N ILE A 110 7.88 -0.18 14.59
CA ILE A 110 6.43 0.00 14.43
C ILE A 110 5.67 -1.20 15.03
N LEU A 111 6.08 -2.43 14.71
CA LEU A 111 5.48 -3.65 15.28
C LEU A 111 5.49 -3.64 16.81
N ARG A 112 6.60 -3.20 17.43
CA ARG A 112 6.72 -3.11 18.89
C ARG A 112 5.74 -2.09 19.48
N LYS A 113 5.61 -0.92 18.86
CA LYS A 113 4.68 0.13 19.30
C LYS A 113 3.23 -0.35 19.22
N ILE A 114 2.87 -0.97 18.10
CA ILE A 114 1.53 -1.53 17.88
C ILE A 114 1.24 -2.66 18.88
N SER A 115 2.19 -3.58 19.07
CA SER A 115 2.07 -4.66 20.06
C SER A 115 1.86 -4.12 21.48
N TYR A 116 2.58 -3.06 21.86
CA TYR A 116 2.40 -2.42 23.16
C TYR A 116 1.03 -1.77 23.30
N PHE A 117 0.59 -1.05 22.26
CA PHE A 117 -0.74 -0.43 22.23
C PHE A 117 -1.85 -1.47 22.36
N ILE A 118 -1.83 -2.54 21.54
CA ILE A 118 -2.81 -3.63 21.61
C ILE A 118 -2.84 -4.24 23.02
N ARG A 119 -1.67 -4.57 23.60
CA ARG A 119 -1.63 -5.11 24.97
C ARG A 119 -2.28 -4.18 25.99
N LYS A 120 -2.05 -2.87 25.88
CA LYS A 120 -2.63 -1.86 26.77
C LYS A 120 -4.15 -1.79 26.63
N GLU A 121 -4.67 -1.82 25.41
CA GLU A 121 -6.12 -1.78 25.14
C GLU A 121 -6.84 -3.06 25.60
N PHE A 122 -6.22 -4.24 25.44
CA PHE A 122 -6.82 -5.52 25.84
C PHE A 122 -6.64 -5.84 27.33
N TYR A 123 -5.68 -5.22 28.02
CA TYR A 123 -5.42 -5.52 29.43
C TYR A 123 -6.67 -5.34 30.32
N PRO A 124 -7.43 -4.22 30.23
CA PRO A 124 -8.68 -4.05 30.97
C PRO A 124 -9.74 -5.09 30.60
N VAL A 125 -9.82 -5.50 29.33
CA VAL A 125 -10.83 -6.48 28.87
C VAL A 125 -10.57 -7.87 29.46
N ILE A 126 -9.29 -8.27 29.55
CA ILE A 126 -8.89 -9.60 30.05
C ILE A 126 -8.93 -9.67 31.58
N HIS A 127 -8.70 -8.54 32.26
CA HIS A 127 -8.61 -8.45 33.73
C HIS A 127 -9.80 -7.68 34.34
N GLN A 128 -10.94 -7.67 33.64
CA GLN A 128 -12.22 -7.28 34.21
C GLN A 128 -12.76 -8.46 35.02
N ASP A 129 -12.97 -8.24 36.33
CA ASP A 129 -13.70 -9.16 37.22
C ASP A 129 -15.20 -9.23 36.85
#